data_AF-A0A964YRV0-F1
#
_entry.id   AF-A0A964YRV0-F1
#
_cell.length_a   1.000
_cell.length_b   1.000
_cell.length_c   1.000
_cell.angle_alpha   90.00
_cell.angle_beta   90.00
_cell.angle_gamma   90.00
#
_symmetry.space_group_name_H-M   'P 1'
#
loop_
_entity.id
_entity.type
_entity.pdbx_description
1 polymer ?
#
loop_
_entity_poly.entity_id
_entity_poly.type
_entity_poly.pdbx_seq_one_letter_code
_entity_poly.pdbx_strand_id
1 'polypeptide(L)'
;MPTILPLRASSIKRRFLCPGSAKMEFGLSDISTPEAEHGTMLHEVMAGTKDEEALDSADIELVKKARDMRENVHRQIISPAGKGLGESFGSLRREVEVELFLRDGDLAPIISGHADEVLINDKKRSALIIDYKFGKVPVEDAPKNQQLMTYAVMLADQEDLDEVWAAIIQPAIDGNENTTIALYTKSVLDTWKKHLLGIAEVANSDNAPLSPSQEACHYCRARGICPAARSQMNQLVEQDPMPLSIDSLPDLLAKCVIAERVVDKIRSAARELLAENPNGIPGWRLKPVQRRVIRDLDIAQEQVDDLITPKMFLKACSVKITELEKLYVQAAVANGKKPGEAKREFTDKISDAIDLRTDNWLVQDK
;
A
#
# COMPACT_ATOMS: atom_id res chain seq x y z
N MET A 1 -27.16 -22.05 -11.74
CA MET A 1 -26.91 -21.37 -10.46
C MET A 1 -26.22 -20.06 -10.77
N PRO A 2 -26.59 -18.92 -10.15
CA PRO A 2 -25.83 -17.69 -10.36
C PRO A 2 -24.39 -17.94 -9.94
N THR A 3 -23.45 -17.68 -10.84
CA THR A 3 -22.02 -17.78 -10.57
C THR A 3 -21.68 -16.77 -9.49
N ILE A 4 -21.31 -17.23 -8.30
CA ILE A 4 -20.82 -16.34 -7.25
C ILE A 4 -19.52 -15.71 -7.75
N LEU A 5 -19.47 -14.38 -7.75
CA LEU A 5 -18.31 -13.60 -8.09
C LEU A 5 -17.30 -13.75 -6.95
N PRO A 6 -16.12 -14.36 -7.19
CA PRO A 6 -15.11 -14.49 -6.17
C PRO A 6 -14.54 -13.10 -5.85
N LEU A 7 -14.60 -12.71 -4.58
CA LEU A 7 -13.99 -11.47 -4.10
C LEU A 7 -12.52 -11.70 -3.71
N ARG A 8 -11.74 -10.63 -3.65
CA ARG A 8 -10.37 -10.64 -3.12
C ARG A 8 -10.33 -9.96 -1.75
N ALA A 9 -9.54 -10.47 -0.81
CA ALA A 9 -9.36 -9.87 0.52
C ALA A 9 -8.96 -8.38 0.46
N SER A 10 -8.03 -8.04 -0.45
CA SER A 10 -7.60 -6.65 -0.71
C SER A 10 -8.71 -5.73 -1.25
N SER A 11 -9.82 -6.31 -1.71
CA SER A 11 -10.98 -5.56 -2.20
C SER A 11 -12.12 -5.44 -1.18
N ILE A 12 -12.07 -6.11 -0.03
CA ILE A 12 -13.20 -6.20 0.91
C ILE A 12 -13.69 -4.83 1.37
N LYS A 13 -12.79 -3.93 1.76
CA LYS A 13 -13.15 -2.55 2.13
C LYS A 13 -13.91 -1.84 1.00
N ARG A 14 -13.48 -2.03 -0.24
CA ARG A 14 -14.16 -1.50 -1.43
C ARG A 14 -15.52 -2.16 -1.66
N ARG A 15 -15.65 -3.47 -1.44
CA ARG A 15 -16.92 -4.20 -1.59
C ARG A 15 -17.92 -3.85 -0.49
N PHE A 16 -17.43 -3.51 0.69
CA PHE A 16 -18.26 -2.96 1.76
C PHE A 16 -18.80 -1.57 1.39
N LEU A 17 -17.91 -0.66 0.97
CA LEU A 17 -18.29 0.73 0.63
C LEU A 17 -19.12 0.85 -0.65
N CYS A 18 -18.81 0.05 -1.66
CA CYS A 18 -19.43 0.08 -2.98
C CYS A 18 -19.64 -1.35 -3.51
N PRO A 19 -20.65 -2.08 -3.03
CA PRO A 19 -20.85 -3.49 -3.38
C PRO A 19 -20.95 -3.76 -4.88
N GLY A 20 -21.66 -2.90 -5.63
CA GLY A 20 -21.82 -3.00 -7.09
C GLY A 20 -20.51 -2.90 -7.87
N SER A 21 -19.42 -2.42 -7.25
CA SER A 21 -18.10 -2.44 -7.88
C SER A 21 -17.59 -3.86 -8.16
N ALA A 22 -18.07 -4.89 -7.47
CA ALA A 22 -17.68 -6.28 -7.74
C ALA A 22 -18.06 -6.71 -9.16
N LYS A 23 -19.34 -6.48 -9.52
CA LYS A 23 -19.88 -6.75 -10.86
C LYS A 23 -19.21 -5.90 -11.93
N MET A 24 -19.04 -4.60 -11.66
CA MET A 24 -18.42 -3.68 -12.61
C MET A 24 -16.95 -4.02 -12.92
N GLU A 25 -16.22 -4.58 -11.95
CA GLU A 25 -14.84 -4.99 -12.14
C GLU A 25 -14.68 -6.40 -12.70
N PHE A 26 -15.75 -7.20 -12.77
CA PHE A 26 -15.68 -8.56 -13.25
C PHE A 26 -15.26 -8.61 -14.71
N GLY A 27 -14.27 -9.44 -15.04
CA GLY A 27 -13.70 -9.54 -16.39
C GLY A 27 -12.77 -8.40 -16.79
N LEU A 28 -12.56 -7.38 -15.94
CA LEU A 28 -11.54 -6.36 -16.20
C LEU A 28 -10.16 -6.88 -15.83
N SER A 29 -9.16 -6.58 -16.67
CA SER A 29 -7.75 -6.85 -16.38
C SER A 29 -7.27 -6.07 -15.16
N ASP A 30 -6.31 -6.65 -14.44
CA ASP A 30 -5.60 -5.94 -13.39
C ASP A 30 -4.80 -4.77 -13.97
N ILE A 31 -4.75 -3.69 -13.18
CA ILE A 31 -3.96 -2.51 -13.52
C ILE A 31 -2.68 -2.64 -12.72
N SER A 32 -1.58 -2.95 -13.42
CA SER A 32 -0.25 -2.96 -12.84
C SER A 32 0.39 -1.57 -12.95
N THR A 33 1.20 -1.20 -11.97
CA THR A 33 2.08 -0.03 -12.03
C THR A 33 3.52 -0.47 -11.77
N PRO A 34 4.54 0.29 -12.18
CA PRO A 34 5.93 -0.04 -11.88
C PRO A 34 6.17 -0.27 -10.38
N GLU A 35 5.47 0.48 -9.52
CA GLU A 35 5.53 0.31 -8.06
C GLU A 35 4.87 -0.99 -7.60
N ALA A 36 3.77 -1.42 -8.23
CA ALA A 36 3.14 -2.70 -7.94
C ALA A 36 4.04 -3.88 -8.37
N GLU A 37 4.66 -3.79 -9.55
CA GLU A 37 5.60 -4.80 -10.07
C GLU A 37 6.86 -4.89 -9.20
N HIS A 38 7.39 -3.74 -8.78
CA HIS A 38 8.50 -3.66 -7.85
C HIS A 38 8.15 -4.30 -6.50
N GLY A 39 6.97 -4.01 -5.97
CA GLY A 39 6.45 -4.66 -4.77
C GLY A 39 6.36 -6.18 -4.94
N THR A 40 5.73 -6.67 -6.00
CA THR A 40 5.61 -8.11 -6.29
C THR A 40 6.97 -8.79 -6.33
N MET A 41 7.96 -8.18 -6.99
CA MET A 41 9.32 -8.69 -7.03
C MET A 41 9.94 -8.84 -5.62
N LEU A 42 9.73 -7.86 -4.73
CA LEU A 42 10.23 -7.93 -3.35
C LEU A 42 9.51 -9.01 -2.52
N HIS A 43 8.21 -9.23 -2.75
CA HIS A 43 7.47 -10.35 -2.16
C HIS A 43 8.04 -11.70 -2.62
N GLU A 44 8.29 -11.89 -3.92
CA GLU A 44 8.90 -13.11 -4.47
C GLU A 44 10.27 -13.41 -3.83
N VAL A 45 11.10 -12.38 -3.61
CA VAL A 45 12.39 -12.53 -2.91
C VAL A 45 12.19 -12.92 -1.44
N MET A 46 11.23 -12.32 -0.74
CA MET A 46 10.92 -12.69 0.66
C MET A 46 10.39 -14.11 0.79
N ALA A 47 9.62 -14.57 -0.20
CA ALA A 47 9.14 -15.94 -0.31
C ALA A 47 10.26 -16.93 -0.67
N GLY A 48 11.38 -16.45 -1.23
CA GLY A 48 12.47 -17.28 -1.74
C GLY A 48 12.18 -17.91 -3.10
N THR A 49 11.20 -17.38 -3.84
CA THR A 49 10.86 -17.83 -5.21
C THR A 49 11.67 -17.08 -6.27
N LYS A 50 12.42 -16.04 -5.87
CA LYS A 50 13.27 -15.24 -6.74
C LYS A 50 14.58 -14.89 -6.06
N ASP A 51 15.66 -14.92 -6.83
CA ASP A 51 17.00 -14.63 -6.34
C ASP A 51 17.21 -13.13 -6.11
N GLU A 52 18.04 -12.81 -5.10
CA GLU A 52 18.42 -11.45 -4.75
C GLU A 52 19.34 -10.78 -5.80
N GLU A 53 19.85 -11.53 -6.78
CA GLU A 53 20.77 -11.01 -7.81
C GLU A 53 20.14 -9.90 -8.68
N ALA A 54 18.81 -9.87 -8.78
CA ALA A 54 18.08 -8.85 -9.53
C ALA A 54 17.86 -7.55 -8.73
N LEU A 55 18.21 -7.52 -7.44
CA LEU A 55 18.01 -6.37 -6.56
C LEU A 55 19.13 -5.36 -6.71
N ASP A 56 18.77 -4.07 -6.66
CA ASP A 56 19.74 -3.01 -6.43
C ASP A 56 20.13 -2.93 -4.94
N SER A 57 21.12 -2.08 -4.63
CA SER A 57 21.62 -1.95 -3.25
C SER A 57 20.56 -1.45 -2.26
N ALA A 58 19.61 -0.61 -2.71
CA ALA A 58 18.57 -0.08 -1.85
C ALA A 58 17.53 -1.15 -1.55
N ASP A 59 17.17 -1.97 -2.54
CA ASP A 59 16.26 -3.10 -2.38
C ASP A 59 16.85 -4.19 -1.48
N ILE A 60 18.15 -4.47 -1.60
CA ILE A 60 18.86 -5.40 -0.69
C ILE A 60 18.76 -4.92 0.76
N GLU A 61 18.97 -3.62 1.01
CA GLU A 61 18.82 -3.04 2.35
C GLU A 61 17.38 -3.15 2.87
N LEU A 62 16.40 -2.90 1.99
CA LEU A 62 14.98 -2.97 2.31
C LEU A 62 14.54 -4.39 2.68
N VAL A 63 14.99 -5.40 1.93
CA VAL A 63 14.75 -6.83 2.20
C VAL A 63 15.42 -7.26 3.51
N LYS A 64 16.65 -6.81 3.78
CA LYS A 64 17.32 -7.07 5.06
C LYS A 64 16.53 -6.48 6.23
N LYS A 65 16.10 -5.22 6.12
CA LYS A 65 15.25 -4.57 7.13
C LYS A 65 13.95 -5.35 7.36
N ALA A 66 13.30 -5.83 6.29
CA ALA A 66 12.08 -6.64 6.39
C ALA A 66 12.31 -7.94 7.16
N ARG A 67 13.42 -8.66 6.89
CA ARG A 67 13.81 -9.88 7.61
C ARG A 67 14.08 -9.62 9.09
N ASP A 68 14.82 -8.56 9.41
CA ASP A 68 15.08 -8.21 10.81
C ASP A 68 13.80 -7.87 11.57
N MET A 69 12.87 -7.14 10.92
CA MET A 69 11.55 -6.84 11.47
C MET A 69 10.72 -8.12 11.68
N ARG A 70 10.76 -9.05 10.73
CA ARG A 70 10.10 -10.36 10.86
C ARG A 70 10.63 -11.14 12.06
N GLU A 71 11.95 -11.24 12.21
CA GLU A 71 12.54 -11.95 13.37
C GLU A 71 12.16 -11.29 14.71
N ASN A 72 11.98 -9.97 14.72
CA ASN A 72 11.47 -9.28 15.90
C ASN A 72 10.00 -9.62 16.19
N VAL A 73 9.14 -9.69 15.18
CA VAL A 73 7.75 -10.15 15.32
C VAL A 73 7.72 -11.59 15.84
N HIS A 74 8.52 -12.49 15.26
CA HIS A 74 8.65 -13.87 15.70
C HIS A 74 9.03 -13.93 17.18
N ARG A 75 10.03 -13.17 17.62
CA ARG A 75 10.47 -13.15 19.02
C ARG A 75 9.38 -12.64 19.98
N GLN A 76 8.58 -11.66 19.55
CA GLN A 76 7.51 -11.11 20.38
C GLN A 76 6.35 -12.10 20.53
N ILE A 77 5.98 -12.79 19.46
CA ILE A 77 4.79 -13.64 19.41
C ILE A 77 5.08 -15.09 19.78
N ILE A 78 6.27 -15.59 19.48
CA ILE A 78 6.72 -16.94 19.85
C ILE A 78 7.42 -16.82 21.20
N SER A 79 6.64 -17.00 22.27
CA SER A 79 7.13 -16.87 23.64
C SER A 79 6.67 -18.05 24.50
N PRO A 80 7.60 -18.66 25.27
CA PRO A 80 7.27 -19.68 26.27
C PRO A 80 6.34 -19.19 27.39
N ALA A 81 6.20 -17.87 27.58
CA ALA A 81 5.48 -17.26 28.70
C ALA A 81 3.93 -17.32 28.60
N GLY A 82 3.38 -18.26 27.83
CA GLY A 82 1.97 -18.63 27.83
C GLY A 82 1.03 -17.79 26.96
N LYS A 83 1.35 -16.51 26.69
CA LYS A 83 0.54 -15.63 25.82
C LYS A 83 0.96 -15.64 24.33
N GLY A 84 1.97 -16.43 23.99
CA GLY A 84 2.50 -16.52 22.62
C GLY A 84 1.97 -17.72 21.83
N LEU A 85 2.22 -17.66 20.52
CA LEU A 85 1.86 -18.68 19.52
C LEU A 85 2.45 -20.07 19.83
N GLY A 86 3.61 -20.15 20.49
CA GLY A 86 4.27 -21.42 20.81
C GLY A 86 5.50 -21.22 21.70
N GLU A 87 6.07 -22.34 22.15
CA GLU A 87 7.27 -22.33 23.00
C GLU A 87 8.56 -22.11 22.20
N SER A 88 8.59 -22.59 20.94
CA SER A 88 9.73 -22.39 20.04
C SER A 88 9.29 -22.41 18.57
N PHE A 89 10.07 -21.77 17.70
CA PHE A 89 9.78 -21.72 16.25
C PHE A 89 9.71 -23.11 15.61
N GLY A 90 10.61 -24.03 16.00
CA GLY A 90 10.63 -25.40 15.46
C GLY A 90 9.42 -26.26 15.83
N SER A 91 8.54 -25.78 16.72
CA SER A 91 7.27 -26.44 17.05
C SER A 91 6.09 -25.97 16.18
N LEU A 92 6.33 -25.05 15.24
CA LEU A 92 5.32 -24.44 14.39
C LEU A 92 5.47 -24.94 12.96
N ARG A 93 4.35 -25.16 12.28
CA ARG A 93 4.32 -25.34 10.82
C ARG A 93 4.45 -23.97 10.17
N ARG A 94 5.50 -23.79 9.37
CA ARG A 94 5.72 -22.56 8.58
C ARG A 94 5.33 -22.81 7.15
N GLU A 95 4.52 -21.92 6.60
CA GLU A 95 4.19 -21.87 5.18
C GLU A 95 4.39 -20.45 4.67
N VAL A 96 4.74 -20.33 3.40
CA VAL A 96 4.96 -19.06 2.70
C VAL A 96 4.13 -19.05 1.42
N GLU A 97 3.69 -17.87 0.99
CA GLU A 97 2.86 -17.70 -0.20
C GLU A 97 1.60 -18.58 -0.17
N VAL A 98 0.80 -18.44 0.89
CA VAL A 98 -0.36 -19.29 1.17
C VAL A 98 -1.62 -18.72 0.54
N GLU A 99 -2.24 -19.49 -0.36
CA GLU A 99 -3.58 -19.20 -0.85
C GLU A 99 -4.64 -19.47 0.21
N LEU A 100 -5.41 -18.44 0.52
CA LEU A 100 -6.46 -18.48 1.52
C LEU A 100 -7.84 -18.36 0.87
N PHE A 101 -8.81 -19.10 1.39
CA PHE A 101 -10.16 -19.16 0.85
C PHE A 101 -11.21 -19.11 1.95
N LEU A 102 -12.23 -18.26 1.76
CA LEU A 102 -13.48 -18.36 2.49
C LEU A 102 -14.50 -19.07 1.58
N ARG A 103 -15.23 -20.02 2.15
CA ARG A 103 -16.32 -20.74 1.47
C ARG A 103 -17.60 -20.63 2.27
N ASP A 104 -18.73 -20.77 1.57
CA ASP A 104 -20.04 -20.98 2.18
C ASP A 104 -20.54 -22.36 1.74
N GLY A 105 -20.35 -23.37 2.59
CA GLY A 105 -20.56 -24.78 2.23
C GLY A 105 -19.66 -25.29 1.10
N ASP A 106 -20.19 -26.17 0.25
CA ASP A 106 -19.47 -26.82 -0.85
C ASP A 106 -19.30 -25.93 -2.10
N LEU A 107 -19.60 -24.64 -1.98
CA LEU A 107 -19.51 -23.67 -3.08
C LEU A 107 -18.04 -23.35 -3.41
N ALA A 108 -17.85 -22.78 -4.61
CA ALA A 108 -16.59 -22.15 -4.98
C ALA A 108 -16.22 -21.05 -3.96
N PRO A 109 -14.91 -20.73 -3.79
CA PRO A 109 -14.50 -19.70 -2.84
C PRO A 109 -15.21 -18.37 -3.10
N ILE A 110 -15.84 -17.83 -2.07
CA ILE A 110 -16.54 -16.55 -2.12
C ILE A 110 -15.57 -15.38 -1.94
N ILE A 111 -14.50 -15.60 -1.17
CA ILE A 111 -13.40 -14.66 -0.96
C ILE A 111 -12.11 -15.46 -1.07
N SER A 112 -11.11 -14.88 -1.71
CA SER A 112 -9.76 -15.43 -1.77
C SER A 112 -8.72 -14.38 -1.36
N GLY A 113 -7.59 -14.86 -0.88
CA GLY A 113 -6.46 -14.04 -0.45
C GLY A 113 -5.15 -14.78 -0.61
N HIS A 114 -4.06 -14.05 -0.41
CA HIS A 114 -2.72 -14.58 -0.44
C HIS A 114 -1.94 -14.00 0.73
N ALA A 115 -1.52 -14.86 1.66
CA ALA A 115 -0.72 -14.47 2.81
C ALA A 115 0.76 -14.76 2.53
N ASP A 116 1.64 -13.81 2.84
CA ASP A 116 3.07 -13.95 2.51
C ASP A 116 3.75 -15.02 3.38
N GLU A 117 3.44 -15.05 4.68
CA GLU A 117 3.96 -16.04 5.62
C GLU A 117 2.94 -16.35 6.71
N VAL A 118 2.79 -17.64 7.04
CA VAL A 118 1.99 -18.11 8.17
C VAL A 118 2.79 -19.07 9.03
N LEU A 119 2.62 -18.96 10.35
CA LEU A 119 3.13 -19.89 11.34
C LEU A 119 1.95 -20.47 12.12
N ILE A 120 1.79 -21.79 12.08
CA ILE A 120 0.64 -22.49 12.68
C ILE A 120 1.11 -23.35 13.85
N ASN A 121 0.41 -23.24 14.98
CA ASN A 121 0.52 -24.17 16.09
C ASN A 121 -0.74 -25.04 16.15
N ASP A 122 -0.67 -26.23 15.56
CA ASP A 122 -1.82 -27.14 15.50
C ASP A 122 -2.29 -27.57 16.91
N LYS A 123 -1.37 -27.68 17.88
CA LYS A 123 -1.70 -28.08 19.26
C LYS A 123 -2.47 -27.01 20.03
N LYS A 124 -2.13 -25.73 19.80
CA LYS A 124 -2.81 -24.60 20.43
C LYS A 124 -3.97 -24.05 19.61
N ARG A 125 -4.19 -24.56 18.39
CA ARG A 125 -5.19 -24.05 17.44
C ARG A 125 -5.03 -22.55 17.24
N SER A 126 -3.78 -22.12 17.06
CA SER A 126 -3.44 -20.71 16.91
C SER A 126 -2.45 -20.50 15.79
N ALA A 127 -2.49 -19.35 15.12
CA ALA A 127 -1.54 -19.00 14.06
C ALA A 127 -1.00 -17.57 14.16
N LEU A 128 0.08 -17.27 13.44
CA LEU A 128 0.53 -15.92 13.09
C LEU A 128 0.51 -15.77 11.57
N ILE A 129 -0.04 -14.66 11.09
CA ILE A 129 0.06 -14.21 9.70
C ILE A 129 1.02 -13.02 9.64
N ILE A 130 1.92 -13.00 8.68
CA ILE A 130 2.76 -11.84 8.36
C ILE A 130 2.43 -11.39 6.94
N ASP A 131 2.16 -10.09 6.80
CA ASP A 131 1.90 -9.42 5.53
C ASP A 131 2.93 -8.29 5.36
N TYR A 132 3.79 -8.43 4.35
CA TYR A 132 4.79 -7.43 3.98
C TYR A 132 4.15 -6.32 3.15
N LYS A 133 4.60 -5.10 3.38
CA LYS A 133 4.14 -3.90 2.68
C LYS A 133 5.34 -3.04 2.32
N PHE A 134 5.86 -3.22 1.12
CA PHE A 134 7.02 -2.49 0.60
C PHE A 134 6.73 -1.06 0.11
N GLY A 135 5.46 -0.67 0.09
CA GLY A 135 5.05 0.68 -0.28
C GLY A 135 5.60 1.75 0.68
N LYS A 136 5.79 2.96 0.16
CA LYS A 136 6.28 4.12 0.92
C LYS A 136 5.18 4.90 1.64
N VAL A 137 3.94 4.43 1.58
CA VAL A 137 2.78 5.05 2.20
C VAL A 137 2.31 4.13 3.33
N PRO A 138 2.18 4.63 4.57
CA PRO A 138 1.64 3.85 5.66
C PRO A 138 0.25 3.28 5.34
N VAL A 139 0.07 2.00 5.58
CA VAL A 139 -1.24 1.33 5.52
C VAL A 139 -1.96 1.41 6.88
N GLU A 140 -3.25 1.08 6.90
CA GLU A 140 -3.99 0.95 8.16
C GLU A 140 -3.34 -0.11 9.05
N ASP A 141 -3.13 0.23 10.33
CA ASP A 141 -2.57 -0.66 11.34
C ASP A 141 -3.31 -1.98 11.43
N ALA A 142 -2.59 -3.05 11.76
CA ALA A 142 -3.12 -4.41 11.84
C ALA A 142 -4.50 -4.50 12.52
N PRO A 143 -4.77 -3.91 13.71
CA PRO A 143 -6.07 -4.05 14.38
C PRO A 143 -7.27 -3.48 13.60
N LYS A 144 -7.04 -2.55 12.68
CA LYS A 144 -8.08 -1.89 11.86
C LYS A 144 -8.04 -2.36 10.40
N ASN A 145 -7.06 -3.17 10.03
CA ASN A 145 -6.82 -3.57 8.65
C ASN A 145 -7.77 -4.69 8.23
N GLN A 146 -8.78 -4.34 7.41
CA GLN A 146 -9.78 -5.30 6.96
C GLN A 146 -9.22 -6.42 6.08
N GLN A 147 -8.17 -6.16 5.29
CA GLN A 147 -7.53 -7.20 4.48
C GLN A 147 -6.89 -8.26 5.39
N LEU A 148 -6.13 -7.82 6.39
CA LEU A 148 -5.46 -8.70 7.33
C LEU A 148 -6.46 -9.48 8.21
N MET A 149 -7.52 -8.82 8.69
CA MET A 149 -8.62 -9.49 9.38
C MET A 149 -9.30 -10.55 8.50
N THR A 150 -9.43 -10.29 7.19
CA THR A 150 -9.99 -11.25 6.24
C THR A 150 -9.07 -12.46 6.06
N TYR A 151 -7.75 -12.26 5.99
CA TYR A 151 -6.78 -13.36 5.99
C TYR A 151 -6.88 -14.20 7.26
N ALA A 152 -6.98 -13.55 8.42
CA ALA A 152 -7.12 -14.25 9.70
C ALA A 152 -8.37 -15.12 9.76
N VAL A 153 -9.52 -14.63 9.26
CA VAL A 153 -10.75 -15.42 9.18
C VAL A 153 -10.60 -16.61 8.23
N MET A 154 -10.03 -16.42 7.04
CA MET A 154 -9.85 -17.51 6.08
C MET A 154 -8.93 -18.60 6.63
N LEU A 155 -7.78 -18.21 7.19
CA LEU A 155 -6.85 -19.15 7.80
C LEU A 155 -7.49 -19.90 8.97
N ALA A 156 -8.21 -19.19 9.85
CA ALA A 156 -8.88 -19.82 10.98
C ALA A 156 -9.99 -20.79 10.57
N ASP A 157 -10.68 -20.53 9.46
CA ASP A 157 -11.70 -21.43 8.92
C ASP A 157 -11.09 -22.66 8.26
N GLN A 158 -9.99 -22.49 7.51
CA GLN A 158 -9.31 -23.58 6.80
C GLN A 158 -8.57 -24.52 7.74
N GLU A 159 -7.96 -23.99 8.80
CA GLU A 159 -7.11 -24.72 9.75
C GLU A 159 -7.78 -25.00 11.10
N ASP A 160 -9.08 -24.66 11.23
CA ASP A 160 -9.88 -24.78 12.46
C ASP A 160 -9.16 -24.19 13.69
N LEU A 161 -8.91 -22.87 13.63
CA LEU A 161 -8.19 -22.13 14.67
C LEU A 161 -9.12 -21.36 15.59
N ASP A 162 -8.66 -21.13 16.82
CA ASP A 162 -9.32 -20.34 17.85
C ASP A 162 -8.73 -18.93 17.98
N GLU A 163 -7.45 -18.76 17.63
CA GLU A 163 -6.76 -17.47 17.73
C GLU A 163 -5.81 -17.25 16.55
N VAL A 164 -5.80 -16.04 15.99
CA VAL A 164 -4.86 -15.66 14.93
C VAL A 164 -4.20 -14.34 15.27
N TRP A 165 -2.89 -14.37 15.45
CA TRP A 165 -2.04 -13.20 15.42
C TRP A 165 -1.86 -12.75 13.98
N ALA A 166 -1.80 -11.44 13.76
CA ALA A 166 -1.52 -10.91 12.44
C ALA A 166 -0.63 -9.68 12.54
N ALA A 167 0.40 -9.63 11.71
CA ALA A 167 1.39 -8.57 11.68
C ALA A 167 1.53 -7.96 10.29
N ILE A 168 1.66 -6.64 10.24
CA ILE A 168 2.04 -5.90 9.04
C ILE A 168 3.47 -5.41 9.23
N ILE A 169 4.33 -5.66 8.23
CA ILE A 169 5.73 -5.23 8.22
C ILE A 169 5.95 -4.26 7.04
N GLN A 170 6.29 -3.01 7.35
CA GLN A 170 6.50 -1.91 6.42
C GLN A 170 7.96 -1.43 6.45
N PRO A 171 8.90 -2.10 5.77
CA PRO A 171 10.32 -1.77 5.87
C PRO A 171 10.67 -0.39 5.29
N ALA A 172 9.85 0.14 4.38
CA ALA A 172 10.05 1.47 3.79
C ALA A 172 9.57 2.61 4.71
N ILE A 173 8.88 2.29 5.81
CA ILE A 173 8.39 3.25 6.81
C ILE A 173 9.37 3.29 7.99
N ASP A 174 9.58 4.49 8.51
CA ASP A 174 10.43 4.73 9.67
C ASP A 174 9.59 4.97 10.93
N GLY A 175 10.18 4.67 12.09
CA GLY A 175 9.52 4.86 13.39
C GLY A 175 8.63 3.68 13.80
N ASN A 176 7.76 3.91 14.79
CA ASN A 176 7.00 2.86 15.47
C ASN A 176 5.84 2.27 14.64
N GLU A 177 5.46 2.93 13.54
CA GLU A 177 4.37 2.50 12.65
C GLU A 177 4.83 1.47 11.60
N ASN A 178 6.13 1.20 11.55
CA ASN A 178 6.71 0.27 10.57
C ASN A 178 6.33 -1.19 10.84
N THR A 179 5.93 -1.54 12.05
CA THR A 179 5.40 -2.86 12.40
C THR A 179 4.18 -2.70 13.28
N THR A 180 3.06 -3.29 12.88
CA THR A 180 1.83 -3.31 13.69
C THR A 180 1.34 -4.74 13.85
N ILE A 181 0.79 -5.07 15.02
CA ILE A 181 0.36 -6.43 15.37
C ILE A 181 -1.03 -6.39 15.98
N ALA A 182 -1.85 -7.39 15.65
CA ALA A 182 -3.15 -7.64 16.25
C ALA A 182 -3.29 -9.11 16.66
N LEU A 183 -4.11 -9.37 17.69
CA LEU A 183 -4.61 -10.70 18.04
C LEU A 183 -6.11 -10.74 17.78
N TYR A 184 -6.55 -11.71 16.99
CA TYR A 184 -7.95 -11.98 16.72
C TYR A 184 -8.37 -13.25 17.44
N THR A 185 -9.27 -13.11 18.39
CA THR A 185 -9.86 -14.25 19.13
C THR A 185 -10.99 -14.88 18.33
N LYS A 186 -11.38 -16.10 18.69
CA LYS A 186 -12.48 -16.84 18.06
C LYS A 186 -13.75 -16.00 17.90
N SER A 187 -14.13 -15.28 18.95
CA SER A 187 -15.31 -14.41 18.93
C SER A 187 -15.23 -13.29 17.88
N VAL A 188 -14.04 -12.70 17.69
CA VAL A 188 -13.79 -11.67 16.67
C VAL A 188 -13.81 -12.29 15.28
N LEU A 189 -13.14 -13.43 15.11
CA LEU A 189 -13.09 -14.18 13.85
C LEU A 189 -14.48 -14.61 13.38
N ASP A 190 -15.30 -15.19 14.26
CA ASP A 190 -16.66 -15.64 13.93
C ASP A 190 -17.59 -14.47 13.59
N THR A 191 -17.46 -13.35 14.30
CA THR A 191 -18.22 -12.13 14.02
C THR A 191 -17.84 -11.56 12.66
N TRP A 192 -16.54 -11.49 12.37
CA TRP A 192 -16.05 -10.98 11.10
C TRP A 192 -16.39 -11.92 9.93
N LYS A 193 -16.37 -13.25 10.14
CA LYS A 193 -16.82 -14.23 9.14
C LYS A 193 -18.26 -13.94 8.70
N LYS A 194 -19.18 -13.71 9.64
CA LYS A 194 -20.57 -13.33 9.32
C LYS A 194 -20.65 -12.02 8.53
N HIS A 195 -19.82 -11.05 8.90
CA HIS A 195 -19.75 -9.77 8.19
C HIS A 195 -19.26 -9.94 6.75
N LEU A 196 -18.21 -10.74 6.54
CA LEU A 196 -17.67 -11.07 5.21
C LEU A 196 -18.68 -11.80 4.33
N LEU A 197 -19.44 -12.74 4.90
CA LEU A 197 -20.54 -13.42 4.20
C LEU A 197 -21.61 -12.42 3.76
N GLY A 198 -22.00 -11.48 4.63
CA GLY A 198 -22.95 -10.42 4.27
C GLY A 198 -22.42 -9.48 3.18
N ILE A 199 -21.13 -9.09 3.22
CA ILE A 199 -20.51 -8.30 2.13
C ILE A 199 -20.58 -9.07 0.81
N ALA A 200 -20.23 -10.37 0.83
CA ALA A 200 -20.26 -11.20 -0.35
C ALA A 200 -21.67 -11.36 -0.91
N GLU A 201 -22.68 -11.54 -0.05
CA GLU A 201 -24.09 -11.62 -0.43
C GLU A 201 -24.54 -10.33 -1.14
N VAL A 202 -24.34 -9.17 -0.53
CA VAL A 202 -24.75 -7.87 -1.10
C VAL A 202 -24.01 -7.58 -2.41
N ALA A 203 -22.70 -7.86 -2.48
CA ALA A 203 -21.90 -7.66 -3.69
C ALA A 203 -22.33 -8.57 -4.86
N ASN A 204 -22.86 -9.75 -4.55
CA ASN A 204 -23.36 -10.71 -5.55
C ASN A 204 -24.83 -10.47 -5.93
N SER A 205 -25.58 -9.70 -5.15
CA SER A 205 -26.99 -9.39 -5.44
C SER A 205 -27.19 -8.66 -6.78
N ASP A 206 -28.31 -8.91 -7.46
CA ASP A 206 -28.63 -8.32 -8.78
C ASP A 206 -28.66 -6.80 -8.78
N ASN A 207 -29.04 -6.20 -7.64
CA ASN A 207 -29.15 -4.76 -7.47
C ASN A 207 -28.07 -4.20 -6.52
N ALA A 208 -26.88 -4.81 -6.50
CA ALA A 208 -25.77 -4.35 -5.67
C ALA A 208 -25.48 -2.85 -5.91
N PRO A 209 -25.56 -1.98 -4.87
CA PRO A 209 -25.52 -0.54 -5.07
C PRO A 209 -24.13 -0.05 -5.51
N LEU A 210 -24.12 0.93 -6.41
CA LEU A 210 -22.93 1.68 -6.79
C LEU A 210 -22.86 2.95 -5.95
N SER A 211 -21.88 2.98 -5.04
CA SER A 211 -21.63 4.11 -4.12
C SER A 211 -20.20 4.62 -4.31
N PRO A 212 -19.92 5.43 -5.34
CA PRO A 212 -18.58 6.00 -5.55
C PRO A 212 -18.17 6.85 -4.34
N SER A 213 -16.96 6.58 -3.82
CA SER A 213 -16.32 7.34 -2.75
C SER A 213 -14.82 7.41 -3.02
N GLN A 214 -14.11 8.33 -2.36
CA GLN A 214 -12.66 8.47 -2.52
C GLN A 214 -11.95 7.13 -2.33
N GLU A 215 -12.31 6.42 -1.27
CA GLU A 215 -11.69 5.16 -0.86
C GLU A 215 -12.09 4.00 -1.78
N ALA A 216 -13.37 3.88 -2.12
CA ALA A 216 -13.85 2.82 -2.99
C ALA A 216 -13.34 2.99 -4.43
N CYS A 217 -13.26 4.22 -4.93
CA CYS A 217 -12.85 4.50 -6.31
C CYS A 217 -11.34 4.52 -6.50
N HIS A 218 -10.54 4.67 -5.44
CA HIS A 218 -9.08 4.78 -5.54
C HIS A 218 -8.44 3.62 -6.32
N TYR A 219 -8.76 2.39 -5.93
CA TYR A 219 -8.27 1.16 -6.58
C TYR A 219 -9.34 0.47 -7.45
N CYS A 220 -10.47 1.12 -7.71
CA CYS A 220 -11.53 0.54 -8.55
C CYS A 220 -11.08 0.53 -10.02
N ARG A 221 -11.01 -0.67 -10.60
CA ARG A 221 -10.62 -0.87 -12.02
C ARG A 221 -11.69 -0.33 -12.97
N ALA A 222 -12.95 -0.40 -12.56
CA ALA A 222 -14.10 0.03 -13.35
C ALA A 222 -14.41 1.54 -13.27
N ARG A 223 -13.63 2.33 -12.52
CA ARG A 223 -13.93 3.76 -12.30
C ARG A 223 -14.11 4.57 -13.59
N GLY A 224 -13.38 4.23 -14.66
CA GLY A 224 -13.50 4.90 -15.96
C GLY A 224 -14.77 4.59 -16.75
N ILE A 225 -15.47 3.49 -16.42
CA ILE A 225 -16.71 3.05 -17.09
C ILE A 225 -17.92 3.05 -16.13
N CYS A 226 -17.74 3.49 -14.88
CA CYS A 226 -18.77 3.42 -13.86
C CYS A 226 -19.86 4.48 -14.10
N PRO A 227 -21.14 4.09 -14.25
CA PRO A 227 -22.22 5.05 -14.48
C PRO A 227 -22.45 5.97 -13.27
N ALA A 228 -22.30 5.47 -12.04
CA ALA A 228 -22.44 6.30 -10.84
C ALA A 228 -21.31 7.33 -10.72
N ALA A 229 -20.07 6.95 -11.05
CA ALA A 229 -18.94 7.90 -11.06
C ALA A 229 -19.13 8.97 -12.16
N ARG A 230 -19.61 8.57 -13.35
CA ARG A 230 -19.97 9.51 -14.42
C ARG A 230 -21.11 10.45 -13.99
N SER A 231 -22.12 9.95 -13.31
CA SER A 231 -23.22 10.77 -12.79
C SER A 231 -22.72 11.84 -11.83
N GLN A 232 -21.80 11.51 -10.90
CA GLN A 232 -21.21 12.49 -10.00
C GLN A 232 -20.37 13.55 -10.75
N MET A 233 -19.67 13.15 -11.82
CA MET A 233 -18.93 14.09 -12.68
C MET A 233 -19.88 15.03 -13.44
N ASN A 234 -20.97 14.51 -14.01
CA ASN A 234 -21.97 15.34 -14.71
C ASN A 234 -22.60 16.35 -13.75
N GLN A 235 -22.86 15.95 -12.51
CA GLN A 235 -23.37 16.86 -11.48
C GLN A 235 -22.40 18.01 -11.15
N LEU A 236 -21.10 17.91 -11.47
CA LEU A 236 -20.18 19.06 -11.36
C LEU A 236 -20.31 20.04 -12.53
N VAL A 237 -20.71 19.54 -13.71
CA VAL A 237 -20.80 20.32 -14.96
C VAL A 237 -22.19 20.94 -15.13
N GLU A 238 -23.24 20.24 -14.67
CA GLU A 238 -24.64 20.70 -14.72
C GLU A 238 -24.98 21.75 -13.66
N GLN A 239 -24.05 22.07 -12.75
CA GLN A 239 -24.20 23.19 -11.83
C GLN A 239 -24.05 24.47 -12.64
N ASP A 240 -25.16 25.22 -12.76
CA ASP A 240 -25.13 26.64 -13.17
C ASP A 240 -24.09 27.37 -12.28
N PRO A 241 -23.42 28.45 -12.72
CA PRO A 241 -22.44 29.15 -11.91
C PRO A 241 -23.12 29.77 -10.67
N MET A 242 -23.24 28.94 -9.63
CA MET A 242 -23.80 29.26 -8.35
C MET A 242 -22.66 29.73 -7.46
N PRO A 243 -22.85 30.73 -6.60
CA PRO A 243 -21.86 31.04 -5.58
C PRO A 243 -21.56 29.77 -4.77
N LEU A 244 -20.28 29.41 -4.67
CA LEU A 244 -19.81 28.31 -3.84
C LEU A 244 -20.25 28.56 -2.39
N SER A 245 -21.35 27.94 -1.98
CA SER A 245 -21.87 28.07 -0.63
C SER A 245 -21.13 27.12 0.30
N ILE A 246 -20.90 27.55 1.55
CA ILE A 246 -20.23 26.73 2.58
C ILE A 246 -20.94 25.37 2.73
N ASP A 247 -22.27 25.35 2.65
CA ASP A 247 -23.07 24.14 2.81
C ASP A 247 -22.89 23.15 1.65
N SER A 248 -22.67 23.64 0.42
CA SER A 248 -22.45 22.79 -0.77
C SER A 248 -21.02 22.31 -0.94
N LEU A 249 -20.04 22.99 -0.34
CA LEU A 249 -18.62 22.72 -0.57
C LEU A 249 -18.18 21.30 -0.21
N PRO A 250 -18.61 20.68 0.91
CA PRO A 250 -18.20 19.32 1.23
C PRO A 250 -18.58 18.28 0.15
N ASP A 251 -19.82 18.36 -0.35
CA ASP A 251 -20.31 17.46 -1.40
C ASP A 251 -19.60 17.72 -2.75
N LEU A 252 -19.39 18.99 -3.10
CA LEU A 252 -18.64 19.36 -4.30
C LEU A 252 -17.18 18.87 -4.25
N LEU A 253 -16.50 19.03 -3.11
CA LEU A 253 -15.14 18.53 -2.91
C LEU A 253 -15.08 17.01 -3.03
N ALA A 254 -16.02 16.28 -2.44
CA ALA A 254 -16.11 14.83 -2.57
C ALA A 254 -16.26 14.41 -4.05
N LYS A 255 -17.12 15.11 -4.81
CA LYS A 255 -17.31 14.86 -6.25
C LYS A 255 -16.06 15.19 -7.07
N CYS A 256 -15.35 16.28 -6.75
CA CYS A 256 -14.08 16.63 -7.41
C CYS A 256 -13.06 15.49 -7.29
N VAL A 257 -12.93 14.90 -6.09
CA VAL A 257 -12.03 13.75 -5.88
C VAL A 257 -12.41 12.59 -6.81
N ILE A 258 -13.69 12.28 -6.97
CA ILE A 258 -14.13 11.22 -7.90
C ILE A 258 -13.83 11.58 -9.35
N ALA A 259 -14.11 12.82 -9.76
CA ALA A 259 -13.83 13.30 -11.10
C ALA A 259 -12.33 13.22 -11.44
N GLU A 260 -11.44 13.60 -10.52
CA GLU A 260 -9.99 13.46 -10.67
C GLU A 260 -9.58 12.00 -10.90
N ARG A 261 -10.14 11.05 -10.14
CA ARG A 261 -9.86 9.61 -10.32
C ARG A 261 -10.31 9.07 -11.68
N VAL A 262 -11.41 9.59 -12.22
CA VAL A 262 -11.89 9.27 -13.57
C VAL A 262 -10.95 9.86 -14.61
N VAL A 263 -10.58 11.14 -14.48
CA VAL A 263 -9.62 11.83 -15.36
C VAL A 263 -8.27 11.11 -15.40
N ASP A 264 -7.75 10.69 -14.24
CA ASP A 264 -6.51 9.92 -14.15
C ASP A 264 -6.61 8.57 -14.86
N LYS A 265 -7.74 7.86 -14.75
CA LYS A 265 -7.94 6.60 -15.48
C LYS A 265 -7.98 6.82 -16.99
N ILE A 266 -8.65 7.88 -17.47
CA ILE A 266 -8.68 8.26 -18.88
C ILE A 266 -7.26 8.55 -19.38
N ARG A 267 -6.49 9.35 -18.63
CA ARG A 267 -5.09 9.66 -18.96
C ARG A 267 -4.21 8.41 -18.97
N SER A 268 -4.39 7.48 -18.02
CA SER A 268 -3.65 6.21 -18.00
C SER A 268 -3.95 5.37 -19.23
N ALA A 269 -5.24 5.14 -19.53
CA ALA A 269 -5.65 4.38 -20.71
C ALA A 269 -5.14 5.00 -22.01
N ALA A 270 -5.15 6.33 -22.11
CA ALA A 270 -4.59 7.03 -23.27
C ALA A 270 -3.07 6.82 -23.41
N ARG A 271 -2.34 6.80 -22.29
CA ARG A 271 -0.89 6.51 -22.29
C ARG A 271 -0.60 5.06 -22.70
N GLU A 272 -1.36 4.10 -22.17
CA GLU A 272 -1.23 2.67 -22.53
C GLU A 272 -1.48 2.46 -24.03
N LEU A 273 -2.59 3.00 -24.57
CA LEU A 273 -2.91 2.93 -25.98
C LEU A 273 -1.84 3.58 -26.87
N LEU A 274 -1.30 4.74 -26.48
CA LEU A 274 -0.26 5.42 -27.24
C LEU A 274 1.12 4.76 -27.11
N ALA A 275 1.37 3.99 -26.05
CA ALA A 275 2.58 3.19 -25.92
C ALA A 275 2.57 1.99 -26.87
N GLU A 276 1.41 1.34 -27.03
CA GLU A 276 1.22 0.23 -27.97
C GLU A 276 1.10 0.72 -29.43
N ASN A 277 0.37 1.81 -29.65
CA ASN A 277 0.15 2.42 -30.95
C ASN A 277 0.36 3.94 -30.88
N PRO A 278 1.54 4.47 -31.29
CA PRO A 278 1.84 5.90 -31.22
C PRO A 278 0.88 6.85 -31.94
N ASN A 279 0.08 6.33 -32.89
CA ASN A 279 -0.94 7.08 -33.63
C ASN A 279 -2.38 6.66 -33.26
N GLY A 280 -2.56 5.90 -32.17
CA GLY A 280 -3.84 5.33 -31.77
C GLY A 280 -4.88 6.35 -31.30
N ILE A 281 -4.47 7.59 -31.00
CA ILE A 281 -5.36 8.66 -30.53
C ILE A 281 -5.14 9.92 -31.39
N PRO A 282 -6.09 10.27 -32.28
CA PRO A 282 -5.99 11.47 -33.11
C PRO A 282 -5.72 12.74 -32.30
N GLY A 283 -4.67 13.49 -32.68
CA GLY A 283 -4.28 14.74 -32.01
C GLY A 283 -3.43 14.58 -30.76
N TRP A 284 -3.16 13.34 -30.30
CA TRP A 284 -2.37 13.06 -29.10
C TRP A 284 -1.16 12.18 -29.42
N ARG A 285 -0.06 12.38 -28.71
CA ARG A 285 1.15 11.55 -28.80
C ARG A 285 1.90 11.56 -27.47
N LEU A 286 2.68 10.50 -27.21
CA LEU A 286 3.67 10.51 -26.13
C LEU A 286 4.91 11.29 -26.61
N LYS A 287 5.25 12.38 -25.92
CA LYS A 287 6.49 13.11 -26.17
C LYS A 287 7.57 12.55 -25.23
N PRO A 288 8.67 11.95 -25.75
CA PRO A 288 9.77 11.56 -24.89
C PRO A 288 10.40 12.83 -24.27
N VAL A 289 10.50 12.84 -22.94
CA VAL A 289 11.19 13.91 -22.20
C VAL A 289 12.56 13.38 -21.81
N GLN A 290 13.59 13.77 -22.56
CA GLN A 290 14.97 13.53 -22.15
C GLN A 290 15.38 14.57 -21.11
N ARG A 291 15.69 14.12 -19.90
CA ARG A 291 16.32 14.96 -18.87
C ARG A 291 17.81 14.65 -18.85
N ARG A 292 18.65 15.68 -18.97
CA ARG A 292 20.09 15.56 -18.73
C ARG A 292 20.31 15.64 -17.23
N VAL A 293 20.98 14.63 -16.68
CA VAL A 293 21.29 14.54 -15.25
C VAL A 293 22.80 14.43 -15.13
N ILE A 294 23.39 15.26 -14.27
CA ILE A 294 24.79 15.09 -13.88
C ILE A 294 24.85 13.85 -12.99
N ARG A 295 25.51 12.79 -13.47
CA ARG A 295 25.57 11.49 -12.77
C ARG A 295 26.55 11.51 -11.61
N ASP A 296 27.60 12.31 -11.74
CA ASP A 296 28.68 12.42 -10.78
C ASP A 296 29.06 13.90 -10.68
N LEU A 297 28.88 14.48 -9.49
CA LEU A 297 29.13 15.89 -9.25
C LEU A 297 30.63 16.19 -9.17
N ASP A 298 31.45 15.24 -8.74
CA ASP A 298 32.89 15.42 -8.60
C ASP A 298 33.54 15.46 -9.98
N ILE A 299 33.22 14.48 -10.84
CA ILE A 299 33.66 14.48 -12.24
C ILE A 299 33.15 15.74 -12.94
N ALA A 300 31.89 16.12 -12.73
CA ALA A 300 31.34 17.30 -13.37
C ALA A 300 32.01 18.60 -12.91
N GLN A 301 32.44 18.69 -11.66
CA GLN A 301 33.15 19.85 -11.13
C GLN A 301 34.58 19.92 -11.69
N GLU A 302 35.30 18.80 -11.73
CA GLU A 302 36.64 18.70 -12.35
C GLU A 302 36.61 19.14 -13.82
N GLN A 303 35.57 18.77 -14.57
CA GLN A 303 35.46 19.10 -15.99
C GLN A 303 35.18 20.59 -16.29
N VAL A 304 34.87 21.40 -15.27
CA VAL A 304 34.59 22.85 -15.42
C VAL A 304 35.46 23.71 -14.50
N ASP A 305 36.51 23.12 -13.91
CA ASP A 305 37.35 23.77 -12.90
C ASP A 305 38.27 24.86 -13.46
N ASP A 306 38.42 24.89 -14.79
CA ASP A 306 39.15 25.90 -15.56
C ASP A 306 38.56 27.31 -15.37
N LEU A 307 37.25 27.41 -15.11
CA LEU A 307 36.53 28.67 -14.93
C LEU A 307 35.59 28.70 -13.71
N ILE A 308 35.12 27.54 -13.23
CA ILE A 308 34.13 27.45 -12.15
C ILE A 308 34.78 26.84 -10.91
N THR A 309 35.08 27.70 -9.93
CA THR A 309 35.58 27.25 -8.62
C THR A 309 34.57 26.33 -7.92
N PRO A 310 35.00 25.45 -7.00
CA PRO A 310 34.09 24.60 -6.23
C PRO A 310 32.97 25.38 -5.53
N LYS A 311 33.28 26.58 -5.00
CA LYS A 311 32.27 27.46 -4.38
C LYS A 311 31.25 28.00 -5.38
N MET A 312 31.66 28.26 -6.62
CA MET A 312 30.74 28.66 -7.70
C MET A 312 29.89 27.47 -8.16
N PHE A 313 30.48 26.28 -8.24
CA PHE A 313 29.77 25.05 -8.57
C PHE A 313 28.67 24.75 -7.55
N LEU A 314 28.95 24.90 -6.25
CA LEU A 314 27.96 24.75 -5.18
C LEU A 314 26.74 25.68 -5.32
N LYS A 315 26.86 26.84 -5.98
CA LYS A 315 25.71 27.72 -6.26
C LYS A 315 24.77 27.16 -7.33
N ALA A 316 25.28 26.27 -8.19
CA ALA A 316 24.48 25.55 -9.18
C ALA A 316 23.92 24.22 -8.63
N CYS A 317 24.41 23.77 -7.47
CA CYS A 317 23.91 22.60 -6.78
C CYS A 317 22.69 22.93 -5.92
N SER A 318 21.80 21.95 -5.76
CA SER A 318 20.76 21.98 -4.73
C SER A 318 21.06 20.91 -3.70
N VAL A 319 20.99 21.28 -2.42
CA VAL A 319 21.17 20.33 -1.32
C VAL A 319 19.81 19.89 -0.84
N LYS A 320 19.53 18.59 -0.95
CA LYS A 320 18.31 18.01 -0.36
C LYS A 320 18.51 17.87 1.13
N ILE A 321 17.72 18.59 1.93
CA ILE A 321 17.78 18.56 3.39
C ILE A 321 17.70 17.13 3.93
N THR A 322 16.83 16.29 3.35
CA THR A 322 16.67 14.89 3.75
C THR A 322 17.92 14.03 3.55
N GLU A 323 18.66 14.26 2.47
CA GLU A 323 19.91 13.52 2.21
C GLU A 323 21.04 14.03 3.10
N LEU A 324 21.10 15.35 3.33
CA LEU A 324 22.05 15.92 4.28
C LEU A 324 21.80 15.43 5.71
N GLU A 325 20.52 15.30 6.12
CA GLU A 325 20.13 14.71 7.41
C GLU A 325 20.64 13.27 7.52
N LYS A 326 20.39 12.44 6.51
CA LYS A 326 20.84 11.04 6.49
C LYS A 326 22.36 10.93 6.66
N LEU A 327 23.12 11.70 5.88
CA LEU A 327 24.58 11.70 5.95
C LEU A 327 25.08 12.14 7.33
N TYR A 328 24.46 13.18 7.90
CA TYR A 328 24.77 13.64 9.25
C TYR A 328 24.46 12.58 10.31
N VAL A 329 23.27 11.97 10.26
CA VAL A 329 22.85 10.92 11.20
C VAL A 329 23.75 9.70 11.09
N GLN A 330 24.10 9.25 9.88
CA GLN A 330 25.04 8.15 9.67
C GLN A 330 26.40 8.45 10.30
N ALA A 331 26.96 9.63 10.06
CA ALA A 331 28.22 10.06 10.66
C ALA A 331 28.13 10.16 12.19
N ALA A 332 27.01 10.66 12.73
CA ALA A 332 26.80 10.77 14.17
C ALA A 332 26.65 9.39 14.85
N VAL A 333 25.95 8.45 14.22
CA VAL A 333 25.79 7.07 14.70
C VAL A 333 27.12 6.31 14.67
N ALA A 334 27.93 6.51 13.63
CA ALA A 334 29.29 5.97 13.58
C ALA A 334 30.18 6.48 14.74
N ASN A 335 29.87 7.66 15.28
CA ASN A 335 30.50 8.24 16.46
C ASN A 335 29.77 7.94 17.79
N GLY A 336 28.89 6.93 17.81
CA GLY A 336 28.26 6.41 19.02
C GLY A 336 26.98 7.13 19.47
N LYS A 337 26.45 8.07 18.68
CA LYS A 337 25.17 8.73 18.99
C LYS A 337 23.98 7.87 18.61
N LYS A 338 22.87 8.05 19.32
CA LYS A 338 21.59 7.41 18.94
C LYS A 338 20.98 8.14 17.73
N PRO A 339 20.32 7.43 16.79
CA PRO A 339 19.76 8.05 15.59
C PRO A 339 18.79 9.21 15.86
N GLY A 340 17.89 9.06 16.83
CA GLY A 340 16.93 10.11 17.18
C GLY A 340 17.56 11.35 17.82
N GLU A 341 18.66 11.19 18.53
CA GLU A 341 19.44 12.29 19.10
C GLU A 341 20.18 13.06 17.99
N ALA A 342 20.83 12.32 17.09
CA ALA A 342 21.50 12.90 15.93
C ALA A 342 20.55 13.67 15.01
N LYS A 343 19.32 13.17 14.81
CA LYS A 343 18.30 13.85 14.00
C LYS A 343 17.82 15.17 14.61
N ARG A 344 17.61 15.21 15.93
CA ARG A 344 17.28 16.46 16.65
C ARG A 344 18.41 17.46 16.54
N GLU A 345 19.64 17.02 16.82
CA GLU A 345 20.82 17.88 16.74
C GLU A 345 21.02 18.46 15.33
N PHE A 346 20.80 17.64 14.28
CA PHE A 346 20.84 18.12 12.90
C PHE A 346 19.84 19.25 12.66
N THR A 347 18.58 19.02 13.07
CA THR A 347 17.48 19.98 12.89
C THR A 347 17.81 21.31 13.59
N ASP A 348 18.33 21.24 14.82
CA ASP A 348 18.74 22.42 15.58
C ASP A 348 19.90 23.16 14.87
N LYS A 349 20.90 22.43 14.38
CA LYS A 349 22.10 22.99 13.72
C LYS A 349 21.84 23.73 12.43
N ILE A 350 20.87 23.26 11.63
CA ILE A 350 20.60 23.84 10.31
C ILE A 350 19.38 24.76 10.29
N SER A 351 18.73 24.96 11.44
CA SER A 351 17.53 25.78 11.58
C SER A 351 17.71 27.20 11.02
N ASP A 352 18.83 27.85 11.34
CA ASP A 352 19.18 29.19 10.83
C ASP A 352 19.47 29.23 9.32
N ALA A 353 19.64 28.06 8.69
CA ALA A 353 19.91 27.91 7.27
C ALA A 353 18.70 27.43 6.44
N ILE A 354 17.52 27.27 7.08
CA ILE A 354 16.27 26.86 6.41
C ILE A 354 15.20 27.93 6.58
N ASP A 355 14.60 28.34 5.45
CA ASP A 355 13.32 29.04 5.46
C ASP A 355 12.17 28.03 5.48
N LEU A 356 11.38 28.02 6.56
CA LEU A 356 10.13 27.25 6.62
C LEU A 356 9.07 27.93 5.76
N ARG A 357 8.85 27.41 4.56
CA ARG A 357 7.70 27.80 3.72
C ARG A 357 6.51 26.93 4.09
N THR A 358 5.46 27.57 4.61
CA THR A 358 4.19 26.89 4.89
C THR A 358 3.25 27.11 3.72
N ASP A 359 3.06 26.06 2.92
CA ASP A 359 2.01 26.03 1.90
C ASP A 359 0.78 25.34 2.51
N ASN A 360 -0.37 26.04 2.50
CA ASN A 360 -1.63 25.47 2.96
C ASN A 360 -2.31 24.73 1.80
N TRP A 361 -2.64 23.46 2.01
CA TRP A 361 -3.30 22.61 1.04
C TRP A 361 -4.67 22.18 1.56
N LEU A 362 -5.65 22.04 0.66
CA LEU A 362 -6.93 21.45 1.00
C LEU A 362 -6.73 19.96 1.28
N VAL A 363 -7.07 19.55 2.50
CA VAL A 363 -7.06 18.15 2.92
C VAL A 363 -8.43 17.80 3.49
N GLN A 364 -8.89 16.58 3.22
CA GLN A 364 -10.07 16.03 3.86
C GLN A 364 -9.62 15.35 5.16
N ASP A 365 -10.25 15.70 6.27
CA ASP A 365 -10.04 14.99 7.53
C ASP A 365 -10.44 13.52 7.35
N LYS A 366 -9.58 12.60 7.79
CA LYS A 366 -9.77 11.15 7.68
C LYS A 366 -10.64 10.58 8.79
#